data_AF-A0A643LIT8-F1
#
_entry.id   AF-A0A643LIT8-F1
#
_cell.length_a   1.000
_cell.length_b   1.000
_cell.length_c   1.000
_cell.angle_alpha   90.00
_cell.angle_beta   90.00
_cell.angle_gamma   90.00
#
_symmetry.space_group_name_H-M   'P 1'
#
loop_
_entity.id
_entity.type
_entity.pdbx_description
1 polymer ?
#
loop_
_entity_poly.entity_id
_entity_poly.type
_entity_poly.pdbx_seq_one_letter_code
_entity_poly.pdbx_strand_id
1 'polypeptide(L)'
;KKGWRLIDAISKPPIDKYQALKLAEQANSKCKNKVLTDGQAEQAELNGISYSTARDRVKRLKWTVEEAITTPVLTRSECGKKAKEASPWSKLVIPSREEIMKRRKLTYIAN
;
A
#
# COMPACT_ATOMS: atom_id res chain seq x y z
N LYS A 1 26.55 28.56 7.54
CA LYS A 1 27.72 27.71 7.89
C LYS A 1 27.22 26.49 8.67
N LYS A 2 27.64 25.26 8.35
CA LYS A 2 27.22 23.99 9.01
C LYS A 2 27.65 23.84 10.50
N GLY A 3 27.87 24.93 11.23
CA GLY A 3 28.21 24.91 12.66
C GLY A 3 29.59 24.35 13.03
N TRP A 4 30.53 24.27 12.08
CA TRP A 4 31.88 23.74 12.36
C TRP A 4 32.72 24.74 13.17
N ARG A 5 33.31 24.29 14.28
CA ARG A 5 34.29 25.07 15.03
C ARG A 5 35.66 24.98 14.37
N LEU A 6 36.48 26.01 14.53
CA LEU A 6 37.83 26.09 13.95
C LEU A 6 38.74 24.93 14.41
N ILE A 7 38.69 24.59 15.70
CA ILE A 7 39.45 23.47 16.27
C ILE A 7 39.08 22.12 15.66
N ASP A 8 37.79 21.91 15.34
CA ASP A 8 37.30 20.65 14.77
C ASP A 8 37.82 20.45 13.34
N ALA A 9 37.94 21.55 12.59
CA ALA A 9 38.40 21.51 11.20
C ALA A 9 39.91 21.22 11.08
N ILE A 10 40.71 21.65 12.06
CA ILE A 10 42.16 21.42 12.09
C ILE A 10 42.50 20.03 12.63
N SER A 11 41.70 19.54 13.60
CA SER A 11 41.98 18.27 14.27
C SER A 11 41.45 17.04 13.53
N LYS A 12 40.33 17.14 12.79
CA LYS A 12 39.70 15.98 12.15
C LYS A 12 40.28 15.74 10.75
N PRO A 13 40.91 14.58 10.49
CA PRO A 13 41.39 14.25 9.15
C PRO A 13 40.22 14.03 8.18
N PRO A 14 40.46 14.10 6.86
CA PRO A 14 39.46 13.74 5.86
C PRO A 14 38.92 12.33 6.11
N ILE A 15 37.60 12.19 6.14
CA ILE A 15 36.92 10.93 6.41
C ILE A 15 37.05 10.03 5.18
N ASP A 16 37.36 8.76 5.39
CA ASP A 16 37.38 7.76 4.31
C ASP A 16 35.97 7.49 3.76
N LYS A 17 35.86 7.04 2.50
CA LYS A 17 34.58 6.75 1.84
C LYS A 17 33.69 5.84 2.68
N TYR A 18 34.23 4.78 3.27
CA TYR A 18 33.45 3.83 4.07
C TYR A 18 32.97 4.44 5.39
N GLN A 19 33.83 5.23 6.02
CA GLN A 19 33.48 5.96 7.25
C GLN A 19 32.38 6.99 6.99
N ALA A 20 32.44 7.70 5.85
CA ALA A 20 31.42 8.65 5.45
C ALA A 20 30.06 7.98 5.20
N LEU A 21 30.06 6.81 4.55
CA LEU A 21 28.84 6.00 4.33
C LEU A 21 28.20 5.57 5.66
N LYS A 22 29.00 5.06 6.61
CA LYS A 22 28.53 4.64 7.93
C LYS A 22 27.93 5.81 8.73
N LEU A 23 28.56 6.99 8.69
CA LEU A 23 28.03 8.20 9.31
C LEU A 23 26.70 8.63 8.68
N ALA A 24 26.61 8.56 7.35
CA ALA A 24 25.37 8.88 6.64
C ALA A 24 24.22 7.93 7.05
N GLU A 25 24.49 6.63 7.14
CA GLU A 25 23.53 5.63 7.59
C GLU A 25 23.04 5.90 9.02
N GLN A 26 23.96 6.23 9.94
CA GLN A 26 23.63 6.58 11.32
C GLN A 26 22.81 7.87 11.45
N ALA A 27 23.09 8.87 10.60
CA ALA A 27 22.40 10.15 10.62
C ALA A 27 21.04 10.10 9.90
N ASN A 28 20.84 9.17 8.97
CA ASN A 28 19.63 9.10 8.17
C ASN A 28 18.44 8.58 9.00
N SER A 29 17.49 9.48 9.28
CA SER A 29 16.26 9.15 10.00
C SER A 29 15.39 8.11 9.28
N LYS A 30 15.53 7.97 7.95
CA LYS A 30 14.83 6.95 7.16
C LYS A 30 15.24 5.54 7.55
N CYS A 31 16.50 5.33 7.95
CA CYS A 31 17.00 4.04 8.43
C CYS A 31 16.45 3.74 9.84
N LYS A 32 16.32 4.76 10.69
CA LYS A 32 15.81 4.62 12.07
C LYS A 32 14.28 4.45 12.14
N ASN A 33 13.54 5.09 11.24
CA ASN A 33 12.08 5.10 11.25
C ASN A 33 11.47 4.08 10.25
N LYS A 34 12.17 2.97 10.02
CA LYS A 34 11.71 1.91 9.12
C LYS A 34 10.51 1.20 9.75
N VAL A 35 9.47 0.98 8.94
CA VAL A 35 8.20 0.39 9.41
C VAL A 35 8.31 -1.12 9.54
N LEU A 36 9.09 -1.74 8.65
CA LEU A 36 9.40 -3.16 8.68
C LEU A 36 10.92 -3.30 8.84
N THR A 37 11.34 -4.29 9.62
CA THR A 37 12.75 -4.70 9.69
C THR A 37 13.22 -5.30 8.35
N ASP A 38 14.53 -5.42 8.16
CA ASP A 38 15.10 -5.97 6.93
C ASP A 38 14.65 -7.42 6.69
N GLY A 39 14.65 -8.26 7.74
CA GLY A 39 14.18 -9.65 7.64
C GLY A 39 12.68 -9.76 7.31
N GLN A 40 11.85 -8.86 7.85
CA GLN A 40 10.42 -8.83 7.49
C GLN A 40 10.18 -8.37 6.05
N ALA A 41 11.03 -7.47 5.55
CA ALA A 41 10.98 -7.05 4.16
C ALA A 41 11.39 -8.18 3.21
N GLU A 42 12.42 -8.95 3.57
CA GLU A 42 12.84 -10.13 2.83
C GLU A 42 11.75 -11.20 2.80
N GLN A 43 11.13 -11.49 3.95
CA GLN A 43 10.01 -12.43 4.03
C GLN A 43 8.82 -11.98 3.16
N ALA A 44 8.52 -10.69 3.13
CA ALA A 44 7.47 -10.15 2.27
C ALA A 44 7.80 -10.36 0.78
N GLU A 45 9.05 -10.12 0.38
CA GLU A 45 9.51 -10.30 -1.00
C GLU A 45 9.43 -11.77 -1.43
N LEU A 46 9.80 -12.71 -0.56
CA LEU A 46 9.63 -14.15 -0.79
C LEU A 46 8.16 -14.55 -0.99
N ASN A 47 7.24 -13.86 -0.32
CA ASN A 47 5.80 -14.02 -0.48
C ASN A 47 5.23 -13.24 -1.69
N GLY A 48 6.09 -12.60 -2.50
CA GLY A 48 5.69 -11.81 -3.67
C GLY A 48 5.05 -10.46 -3.30
N ILE A 49 5.26 -9.96 -2.09
CA ILE A 49 4.72 -8.69 -1.59
C ILE A 49 5.85 -7.67 -1.52
N SER A 50 5.76 -6.63 -2.34
CA SER A 50 6.76 -5.56 -2.30
C SER A 50 6.79 -4.83 -0.94
N TYR A 51 7.98 -4.33 -0.57
CA TYR A 51 8.16 -3.55 0.66
C TYR A 51 7.19 -2.37 0.78
N SER A 52 6.91 -1.67 -0.32
CA SER A 52 6.00 -0.53 -0.32
C SER A 52 4.57 -0.96 0.02
N THR A 53 4.12 -2.09 -0.51
CA THR A 53 2.81 -2.69 -0.20
C THR A 53 2.72 -3.11 1.26
N ALA A 54 3.71 -3.85 1.77
CA ALA A 54 3.73 -4.29 3.17
C ALA A 54 3.77 -3.09 4.13
N ARG A 55 4.59 -2.07 3.84
CA ARG A 55 4.65 -0.81 4.59
C ARG A 55 3.32 -0.09 4.61
N ASP A 56 2.64 -0.01 3.47
CA ASP A 56 1.34 0.65 3.35
C ASP A 56 0.24 -0.12 4.11
N ARG A 57 0.29 -1.45 4.13
CA ARG A 57 -0.59 -2.29 4.95
C ARG A 57 -0.46 -1.98 6.44
N VAL A 58 0.76 -1.86 6.95
CA VAL A 58 1.00 -1.50 8.35
C VAL A 58 0.61 -0.04 8.63
N LYS A 59 1.08 0.92 7.81
CA LYS A 59 0.89 2.35 8.09
C LYS A 59 -0.53 2.85 7.84
N ARG A 60 -1.11 2.51 6.69
CA ARG A 60 -2.40 3.03 6.21
C ARG A 60 -3.56 2.14 6.61
N LEU A 61 -3.41 0.82 6.43
CA LEU A 61 -4.47 -0.15 6.74
C LEU A 61 -4.44 -0.63 8.20
N LYS A 62 -3.41 -0.25 8.97
CA LYS A 62 -3.25 -0.60 10.40
C LYS A 62 -3.25 -2.11 10.65
N TRP A 63 -2.81 -2.90 9.67
CA TRP A 63 -2.63 -4.34 9.82
C TRP A 63 -1.44 -4.62 10.73
N THR A 64 -1.47 -5.79 11.38
CA THR A 64 -0.27 -6.30 12.04
C THR A 64 0.82 -6.59 11.01
N VAL A 65 2.08 -6.59 11.45
CA VAL A 65 3.21 -6.84 10.53
C VAL A 65 3.12 -8.23 9.91
N GLU A 66 2.70 -9.22 10.69
CA GLU A 66 2.51 -10.61 10.23
C GLU A 66 1.43 -10.70 9.15
N GLU A 67 0.26 -10.11 9.35
CA GLU A 67 -0.80 -10.07 8.33
C GLU A 67 -0.35 -9.34 7.07
N ALA A 68 0.43 -8.26 7.24
CA ALA A 68 0.93 -7.46 6.14
C ALA A 68 1.88 -8.21 5.21
N ILE A 69 2.70 -9.12 5.76
CA ILE A 69 3.69 -9.90 5.00
C ILE A 69 3.17 -11.26 4.54
N THR A 70 2.12 -11.81 5.14
CA THR A 70 1.56 -13.13 4.79
C THR A 70 0.41 -13.06 3.78
N THR A 71 -0.37 -11.98 3.81
CA THR A 71 -1.56 -11.87 2.95
C THR A 71 -1.16 -11.62 1.49
N PRO A 72 -1.56 -12.47 0.52
CA PRO A 72 -1.20 -12.27 -0.88
C PRO A 72 -1.77 -10.98 -1.47
N VAL A 73 -1.13 -10.45 -2.51
CA VAL A 73 -1.65 -9.30 -3.26
C VAL A 73 -2.66 -9.80 -4.29
N LEU A 74 -3.86 -9.23 -4.27
CA LEU A 74 -4.90 -9.54 -5.26
C LEU A 74 -4.53 -8.91 -6.61
N THR A 75 -4.77 -9.67 -7.68
CA THR A 75 -4.70 -9.16 -9.03
C THR A 75 -5.80 -8.13 -9.29
N ARG A 76 -5.60 -7.28 -10.29
CA ARG A 76 -6.60 -6.28 -10.70
C ARG A 76 -7.95 -6.90 -11.07
N SER A 77 -7.93 -8.08 -11.68
CA SER A 77 -9.15 -8.81 -12.05
C SER A 77 -9.92 -9.27 -10.81
N GLU A 78 -9.23 -9.85 -9.83
CA GLU A 78 -9.85 -10.29 -8.57
C GLU A 78 -10.41 -9.12 -7.77
N CYS A 79 -9.70 -7.99 -7.71
CA CYS A 79 -10.21 -6.76 -7.12
C CYS A 79 -11.51 -6.30 -7.80
N GLY A 80 -11.56 -6.36 -9.14
CA GLY A 80 -12.76 -6.03 -9.91
C GLY A 80 -13.94 -6.98 -9.63
N LYS A 81 -13.68 -8.29 -9.53
CA LYS A 81 -14.70 -9.29 -9.17
C LYS A 81 -15.28 -9.02 -7.79
N LYS A 82 -14.43 -8.84 -6.77
CA LYS A 82 -14.85 -8.49 -5.40
C LYS A 82 -15.66 -7.19 -5.36
N ALA A 83 -15.22 -6.16 -6.08
CA ALA A 83 -15.93 -4.89 -6.14
C ALA A 83 -17.32 -5.04 -6.80
N LYS A 84 -17.41 -5.83 -7.87
CA LYS A 84 -18.69 -6.14 -8.53
C LYS A 84 -19.62 -6.90 -7.60
N GLU A 85 -19.13 -7.95 -6.92
CA GLU A 85 -19.90 -8.76 -5.97
C GLU A 85 -20.41 -7.93 -4.78
N ALA A 86 -19.59 -7.00 -4.27
CA ALA A 86 -19.97 -6.10 -3.19
C ALA A 86 -20.97 -5.01 -3.64
N SER A 87 -20.96 -4.64 -4.92
CA SER A 87 -21.82 -3.57 -5.45
C SER A 87 -23.30 -3.93 -5.33
N PRO A 88 -24.14 -3.06 -4.72
CA PRO A 88 -25.59 -3.26 -4.68
C PRO A 88 -26.21 -3.39 -6.07
N TRP A 89 -25.65 -2.68 -7.06
CA TRP A 89 -26.14 -2.67 -8.45
C TRP A 89 -25.96 -4.01 -9.16
N SER A 90 -25.05 -4.87 -8.70
CA SER A 90 -24.86 -6.19 -9.29
C SER A 90 -26.03 -7.13 -9.03
N LYS A 91 -26.77 -6.90 -7.94
CA LYS A 91 -27.93 -7.71 -7.52
C LYS A 91 -29.23 -7.26 -8.20
N LEU A 92 -29.23 -6.09 -8.83
CA LEU A 92 -30.42 -5.56 -9.48
C LEU A 92 -30.61 -6.26 -10.83
N VAL A 93 -31.72 -6.97 -10.94
CA VAL A 93 -32.22 -7.48 -12.22
C VAL A 93 -33.01 -6.36 -12.87
N ILE A 94 -32.42 -5.71 -13.88
CA ILE A 94 -33.12 -4.73 -14.71
C ILE A 94 -34.09 -5.53 -15.60
N PRO A 95 -35.42 -5.30 -15.51
CA PRO A 95 -36.39 -6.03 -16.31
C PRO A 95 -36.16 -5.75 -17.80
N SER A 96 -36.51 -6.71 -18.65
CA SER A 96 -36.37 -6.56 -20.09
C SER A 96 -37.28 -5.43 -20.60
N ARG A 97 -36.92 -4.80 -21.72
CA ARG A 97 -37.74 -3.75 -22.34
C ARG A 97 -39.16 -4.23 -22.60
N GLU A 98 -39.32 -5.50 -22.96
CA GLU A 98 -40.63 -6.13 -23.19
C GLU A 98 -41.43 -6.24 -21.89
N GLU A 99 -40.81 -6.68 -20.79
CA GLU A 99 -41.44 -6.74 -19.46
C GLU A 99 -41.87 -5.36 -18.98
N ILE A 100 -41.03 -4.34 -19.20
CA ILE A 100 -41.33 -2.94 -18.86
C ILE A 100 -42.53 -2.45 -19.68
N MET A 101 -42.56 -2.73 -20.99
CA MET A 101 -43.68 -2.34 -21.86
C MET A 101 -44.98 -3.07 -21.50
N LYS A 102 -44.91 -4.35 -21.13
CA LYS A 102 -46.06 -5.13 -20.70
C LYS A 102 -46.67 -4.57 -19.41
N ARG A 103 -45.83 -4.24 -18.41
CA ARG A 103 -46.27 -3.54 -17.19
C ARG A 103 -46.95 -2.20 -17.49
N ARG A 104 -46.38 -1.39 -18.38
CA ARG A 104 -46.96 -0.10 -18.80
C ARG A 104 -48.31 -0.24 -19.52
N LYS A 105 -48.47 -1.25 -20.38
CA LYS A 105 -49.77 -1.51 -21.03
C LYS A 105 -50.81 -1.97 -20.01
N LEU A 106 -50.45 -2.85 -19.07
CA LEU A 106 -51.34 -3.31 -18.00
C LEU A 106 -51.87 -2.15 -17.14
N THR A 107 -51.00 -1.19 -16.77
CA THR A 107 -51.42 -0.01 -16.01
C THR A 107 -52.42 0.88 -16.76
N TYR A 108 -52.36 0.90 -18.09
CA TYR A 108 -53.27 1.70 -18.92
C TYR A 108 -54.66 1.06 -19.11
N ILE A 109 -54.76 -0.26 -18.88
CA ILE A 109 -56.03 -1.01 -18.96
C ILE A 109 -56.74 -1.01 -17.59
N ALA A 110 -56.00 -0.81 -16.50
CA ALA A 110 -56.51 -0.82 -15.14
C ALA A 110 -57.06 0.54 -14.64
N ASN A 111 -56.87 1.62 -15.42
CA ASN A 111 -57.44 2.96 -15.19
C ASN A 111 -58.57 3.22 -16.18
#